data_AF-A0A684RT05-F1
#
_entry.id   AF-A0A684RT05-F1
#
_cell.length_a   1.000
_cell.length_b   1.000
_cell.length_c   1.000
_cell.angle_alpha   90.00
_cell.angle_beta   90.00
_cell.angle_gamma   90.00
#
_symmetry.space_group_name_H-M   'P 1'
#
loop_
_entity.id
_entity.type
_entity.pdbx_description
1 polymer ?
#
loop_
_entity_poly.entity_id
_entity_poly.type
_entity_poly.pdbx_seq_one_letter_code
_entity_poly.pdbx_strand_id
1 'polypeptide(L)'
;MKKLRIFTLMLAFALFLLGGGIVAQAAEEAPIDEKIVGETVTNDGEEFIVDEISDLEDVNSKTGTLDTSDEVEVDLSGLTIENEEAVLTPGLKTIFGGDGRKLVTNTTQYPYSTSAYLVMEFPNGKTYIGSGQLIGEDSVLTAAHCLYGKKDGGWAKKVTVYPGYNGTKAPFGTAKARKMYVPKEWTKKEPSTEDYGVIKLDKNIGTKTGTMGLTTNTSGAITISGYHGDKKGKLYTQTGNISQVTANNVFYRLDTTGGSSGSGVYNSKKQILAVNAYEYLNGTGDNFGTRITKEKLNNIYTWAFDNNLSVSKQKGINYELHVQSKGWMGNVANSMTSGTVGLGLRAEAMKISLSGMPYSGDIQYRSHVQGSGWQGWLKNGEISGTRGQSKRLEAFQVKLTGNMAKNYSVQYRAHVQNKGWQSWVKDGATAGTTGESLRIEAVQMRLVAK
;
A
#
# COMPACT_ATOMS: atom_id res chain seq x y z
N MET A 1 1.04 -43.34 -52.54
CA MET A 1 0.11 -42.89 -51.47
C MET A 1 0.56 -41.51 -50.97
N LYS A 2 -0.36 -40.53 -51.01
CA LYS A 2 -0.39 -39.17 -50.38
C LYS A 2 0.95 -38.37 -50.31
N LYS A 3 1.24 -37.45 -51.25
CA LYS A 3 0.92 -36.00 -51.29
C LYS A 3 1.15 -35.22 -49.98
N LEU A 4 2.14 -34.31 -50.00
CA LEU A 4 2.23 -33.14 -49.13
C LEU A 4 2.39 -31.89 -50.02
N ARG A 5 1.52 -30.89 -49.83
CA ARG A 5 1.51 -29.58 -50.50
C ARG A 5 2.12 -28.55 -49.56
N ILE A 6 3.04 -27.72 -50.06
CA ILE A 6 3.43 -26.45 -49.46
C ILE A 6 3.12 -25.38 -50.50
N PHE A 7 2.36 -24.35 -50.11
CA PHE A 7 1.98 -23.22 -50.96
C PHE A 7 2.88 -22.02 -50.69
N THR A 8 3.21 -21.34 -51.78
CA THR A 8 4.14 -20.25 -51.94
C THR A 8 3.43 -18.89 -51.80
N LEU A 9 4.15 -17.95 -51.16
CA LEU A 9 4.28 -16.50 -51.42
C LEU A 9 3.14 -15.74 -52.15
N MET A 10 2.68 -14.64 -51.56
CA MET A 10 1.99 -13.59 -52.30
C MET A 10 2.41 -12.20 -51.81
N LEU A 11 3.01 -11.42 -52.70
CA LEU A 11 3.13 -9.97 -52.61
C LEU A 11 2.94 -9.43 -54.04
N ALA A 12 1.87 -8.65 -54.26
CA ALA A 12 1.77 -7.80 -55.45
C ALA A 12 0.88 -6.59 -55.15
N PHE A 13 1.48 -5.43 -55.37
CA PHE A 13 0.92 -4.09 -55.35
C PHE A 13 -0.13 -3.91 -56.47
N ALA A 14 -1.18 -3.13 -56.19
CA ALA A 14 -1.93 -2.42 -57.22
C ALA A 14 -2.35 -1.04 -56.71
N LEU A 15 -1.91 -0.01 -57.44
CA LEU A 15 -2.24 1.40 -57.27
C LEU A 15 -3.52 1.71 -58.06
N PHE A 16 -4.48 2.40 -57.46
CA PHE A 16 -5.54 3.10 -58.21
C PHE A 16 -5.87 4.42 -57.48
N LEU A 17 -5.67 5.53 -58.18
CA LEU A 17 -6.18 6.85 -57.83
C LEU A 17 -7.44 7.08 -58.64
N LEU A 18 -8.52 7.54 -58.00
CA LEU A 18 -9.52 8.48 -58.55
C LEU A 18 -10.37 9.02 -57.38
N GLY A 19 -10.64 10.32 -57.44
CA GLY A 19 -11.10 11.14 -56.32
C GLY A 19 -12.60 11.09 -56.03
N GLY A 20 -12.92 11.60 -54.84
CA GLY A 20 -14.26 11.86 -54.36
C GLY A 20 -14.15 12.42 -52.95
N GLY A 21 -14.45 13.71 -52.78
CA GLY A 21 -14.36 14.38 -51.48
C GLY A 21 -15.25 13.71 -50.45
N ILE A 22 -14.66 13.32 -49.32
CA ILE A 22 -15.38 12.91 -48.13
C ILE A 22 -15.06 13.96 -47.07
N VAL A 23 -16.11 14.68 -46.67
CA VAL A 23 -16.12 15.55 -45.49
C VAL A 23 -15.65 14.70 -44.31
N ALA A 24 -14.59 15.13 -43.64
CA ALA A 24 -14.10 14.49 -42.42
C ALA A 24 -15.20 14.59 -41.35
N GLN A 25 -16.00 13.52 -41.22
CA GLN A 25 -16.77 13.26 -40.03
C GLN A 25 -15.74 12.94 -38.95
N ALA A 26 -15.61 13.82 -37.96
CA ALA A 26 -14.82 13.54 -36.77
C ALA A 26 -15.29 12.19 -36.21
N ALA A 27 -14.41 11.19 -36.26
CA ALA A 27 -14.62 9.95 -35.56
C ALA A 27 -14.72 10.32 -34.08
N GLU A 28 -15.87 10.05 -33.49
CA GLU A 28 -16.10 10.10 -32.06
C GLU A 28 -15.01 9.23 -31.41
N GLU A 29 -14.10 9.85 -30.66
CA GLU A 29 -13.08 9.13 -29.91
C GLU A 29 -13.81 8.14 -28.99
N ALA A 30 -13.52 6.86 -29.16
CA ALA A 30 -13.97 5.84 -28.23
C ALA A 30 -13.56 6.26 -26.81
N PRO A 31 -14.43 6.07 -25.80
CA PRO A 31 -14.08 6.42 -24.43
C PRO A 31 -12.78 5.72 -24.08
N ILE A 32 -11.80 6.54 -23.69
CA ILE A 32 -10.54 6.11 -23.10
C ILE A 32 -10.91 5.19 -21.94
N ASP A 33 -10.61 3.90 -22.05
CA ASP A 33 -10.65 2.96 -20.92
C ASP A 33 -9.70 3.54 -19.87
N GLU A 34 -10.26 4.19 -18.84
CA GLU A 34 -9.51 4.63 -17.67
C GLU A 34 -8.78 3.40 -17.14
N LYS A 35 -7.45 3.41 -17.24
CA LYS A 35 -6.61 2.30 -16.81
C LYS A 35 -6.70 2.19 -15.29
N ILE A 36 -7.64 1.40 -14.80
CA ILE A 36 -7.81 1.03 -13.38
C ILE A 36 -6.46 0.57 -12.82
N VAL A 37 -5.90 1.28 -11.83
CA VAL A 37 -4.55 1.06 -11.24
C VAL A 37 -4.62 0.03 -10.09
N GLY A 38 -5.64 -0.83 -10.11
CA GLY A 38 -5.83 -1.95 -9.19
C GLY A 38 -6.93 -1.69 -8.17
N GLU A 39 -8.00 -2.49 -8.25
CA GLU A 39 -9.00 -2.57 -7.20
C GLU A 39 -8.36 -3.17 -5.93
N THR A 40 -8.56 -2.56 -4.76
CA THR A 40 -8.13 -3.05 -3.45
C THR A 40 -9.30 -3.61 -2.67
N VAL A 41 -9.05 -4.64 -1.85
CA VAL A 41 -9.99 -5.13 -0.85
C VAL A 41 -9.31 -5.32 0.50
N THR A 42 -10.05 -5.05 1.57
CA THR A 42 -9.60 -5.22 2.95
C THR A 42 -10.36 -6.31 3.69
N ASN A 43 -9.80 -6.78 4.81
CA ASN A 43 -10.40 -7.85 5.61
C ASN A 43 -11.73 -7.48 6.31
N ASP A 44 -12.04 -6.19 6.41
CA ASP A 44 -13.36 -5.66 6.83
C ASP A 44 -14.33 -5.45 5.66
N GLY A 45 -13.93 -5.81 4.43
CA GLY A 45 -14.78 -5.76 3.24
C GLY A 45 -14.86 -4.39 2.57
N GLU A 46 -14.01 -3.43 2.93
CA GLU A 46 -13.90 -2.18 2.20
C GLU A 46 -13.24 -2.44 0.84
N GLU A 47 -13.85 -1.91 -0.21
CA GLU A 47 -13.31 -1.92 -1.57
C GLU A 47 -13.07 -0.49 -2.02
N PHE A 48 -11.92 -0.24 -2.63
CA PHE A 48 -11.59 1.04 -3.24
C PHE A 48 -10.63 0.85 -4.40
N ILE A 49 -10.60 1.81 -5.30
CA ILE A 49 -9.70 1.79 -6.46
C ILE A 49 -8.63 2.85 -6.25
N VAL A 50 -7.39 2.48 -6.55
CA VAL A 50 -6.32 3.45 -6.78
C VAL A 50 -6.40 3.77 -8.27
N ASP A 51 -6.72 5.01 -8.62
CA ASP A 51 -7.10 5.35 -10.02
C ASP A 51 -6.00 6.10 -10.78
N GLU A 52 -4.96 6.63 -10.12
CA GLU A 52 -3.82 7.25 -10.79
C GLU A 52 -2.48 6.89 -10.15
N ILE A 53 -1.50 6.59 -11.02
CA ILE A 53 -0.10 6.43 -10.65
C ILE A 53 0.44 7.84 -10.38
N SER A 54 0.52 8.24 -9.12
CA SER A 54 1.32 9.41 -8.79
C SER A 54 2.80 9.13 -9.12
N ASP A 55 3.54 10.15 -9.55
CA ASP A 55 5.00 10.08 -9.74
C ASP A 55 5.69 10.00 -8.36
N LEU A 56 5.47 8.88 -7.67
CA LEU A 56 6.13 8.58 -6.43
C LEU A 56 7.60 8.36 -6.71
N GLU A 57 8.41 9.17 -6.04
CA GLU A 57 9.81 8.84 -5.82
C GLU A 57 9.91 7.63 -4.87
N ASP A 58 11.07 6.98 -4.91
CA ASP A 58 11.37 5.87 -4.02
C ASP A 58 11.09 6.24 -2.55
N VAL A 59 10.51 5.30 -1.79
CA VAL A 59 10.40 5.47 -0.34
C VAL A 59 11.76 5.24 0.26
N ASN A 60 12.27 6.22 1.01
CA ASN A 60 13.54 6.10 1.70
C ASN A 60 13.41 5.24 2.97
N SER A 61 14.44 4.44 3.22
CA SER A 61 14.53 3.66 4.44
C SER A 61 14.88 4.54 5.65
N LYS A 62 14.53 4.09 6.86
CA LYS A 62 14.80 4.79 8.12
C LYS A 62 15.29 3.81 9.17
N THR A 63 16.35 4.18 9.89
CA THR A 63 16.79 3.43 11.07
C THR A 63 15.89 3.77 12.26
N GLY A 64 15.47 2.76 13.01
CA GLY A 64 14.73 2.95 14.27
C GLY A 64 15.65 3.17 15.45
N THR A 65 15.07 3.28 16.65
CA THR A 65 15.83 3.38 17.91
C THR A 65 16.59 2.11 18.28
N LEU A 66 16.21 0.98 17.69
CA LEU A 66 16.66 -0.38 18.02
C LEU A 66 16.46 -0.74 19.51
N ASP A 67 15.44 -0.15 20.13
CA ASP A 67 15.06 -0.42 21.51
C ASP A 67 14.41 -1.81 21.66
N THR A 68 15.05 -2.68 22.44
CA THR A 68 14.59 -4.05 22.73
C THR A 68 14.04 -4.22 24.15
N SER A 69 13.64 -3.13 24.81
CA SER A 69 13.05 -3.18 26.16
C SER A 69 11.73 -3.97 26.24
N ASP A 70 11.06 -4.17 25.10
CA ASP A 70 9.82 -4.97 24.98
C ASP A 70 10.10 -6.45 24.64
N GLU A 71 11.34 -6.94 24.80
CA GLU A 71 11.69 -8.33 24.49
C GLU A 71 10.78 -9.31 25.23
N VAL A 72 10.27 -10.30 24.50
CA VAL A 72 9.50 -11.41 25.06
C VAL A 72 9.98 -12.75 24.52
N GLU A 73 9.98 -13.75 25.39
CA GLU A 73 10.09 -15.16 24.98
C GLU A 73 8.83 -15.55 24.20
N VAL A 74 9.01 -16.31 23.12
CA VAL A 74 7.91 -16.78 22.28
C VAL A 74 7.90 -18.30 22.27
N ASP A 75 6.87 -18.87 22.87
CA ASP A 75 6.60 -20.30 22.78
C ASP A 75 5.62 -20.58 21.63
N LEU A 76 6.13 -21.20 20.56
CA LEU A 76 5.34 -21.66 19.42
C LEU A 76 5.15 -23.19 19.43
N SER A 77 5.63 -23.89 20.46
CA SER A 77 5.64 -25.37 20.49
C SER A 77 4.24 -25.99 20.50
N GLY A 78 3.24 -25.26 20.98
CA GLY A 78 1.84 -25.67 20.97
C GLY A 78 1.11 -25.45 19.63
N LEU A 79 1.74 -24.81 18.64
CA LEU A 79 1.12 -24.58 17.34
C LEU A 79 1.45 -25.71 16.37
N THR A 80 0.41 -26.35 15.83
CA THR A 80 0.56 -27.21 14.64
C THR A 80 0.72 -26.31 13.43
N ILE A 81 1.97 -26.00 13.10
CA ILE A 81 2.31 -25.20 11.92
C ILE A 81 2.25 -26.10 10.70
N GLU A 82 1.31 -25.79 9.82
CA GLU A 82 1.20 -26.37 8.49
C GLU A 82 2.32 -25.78 7.64
N ASN A 83 3.36 -26.56 7.42
CA ASN A 83 4.35 -26.25 6.39
C ASN A 83 4.01 -27.13 5.19
N GLU A 84 3.25 -26.59 4.24
CA GLU A 84 2.95 -27.29 2.98
C GLU A 84 4.23 -27.70 2.21
N GLU A 85 5.39 -27.12 2.56
CA GLU A 85 6.67 -27.35 1.87
C GLU A 85 7.81 -27.88 2.75
N ALA A 86 7.60 -28.17 4.05
CA ALA A 86 8.71 -28.62 4.92
C ALA A 86 9.10 -30.10 4.76
N VAL A 87 8.45 -30.86 3.88
CA VAL A 87 8.89 -32.22 3.58
C VAL A 87 10.11 -32.14 2.67
N LEU A 88 11.28 -31.98 3.30
CA LEU A 88 12.60 -32.06 2.67
C LEU A 88 12.81 -33.44 2.04
N THR A 89 12.32 -33.67 0.82
CA THR A 89 12.90 -34.69 -0.05
C THR A 89 14.24 -34.17 -0.56
N PRO A 90 15.35 -34.91 -0.40
CA PRO A 90 16.61 -34.58 -1.04
C PRO A 90 16.38 -34.40 -2.55
N GLY A 91 16.67 -33.20 -3.07
CA GLY A 91 16.38 -32.85 -4.47
C GLY A 91 15.13 -31.99 -4.68
N LEU A 92 14.54 -31.37 -3.65
CA LEU A 92 13.63 -30.23 -3.83
C LEU A 92 14.43 -29.02 -4.34
N LYS A 93 14.18 -28.67 -5.60
CA LYS A 93 15.00 -27.75 -6.39
C LYS A 93 14.58 -26.27 -6.26
N THR A 94 14.44 -25.80 -5.02
CA THR A 94 14.28 -24.38 -4.66
C THR A 94 15.57 -23.81 -4.06
N ILE A 95 16.51 -24.71 -3.75
CA ILE A 95 17.90 -24.47 -3.38
C ILE A 95 18.77 -24.74 -4.63
N PHE A 96 19.58 -23.77 -5.03
CA PHE A 96 20.36 -23.81 -6.27
C PHE A 96 21.79 -24.27 -6.01
N GLY A 97 22.05 -25.55 -6.27
CA GLY A 97 23.35 -26.14 -5.99
C GLY A 97 23.51 -26.40 -4.49
N GLY A 98 24.43 -25.70 -3.83
CA GLY A 98 24.55 -25.74 -2.37
C GLY A 98 23.67 -24.69 -1.69
N ASP A 99 23.31 -24.90 -0.42
CA ASP A 99 22.55 -23.92 0.36
C ASP A 99 23.43 -22.70 0.67
N GLY A 100 23.17 -21.60 -0.04
CA GLY A 100 23.89 -20.32 0.07
C GLY A 100 23.34 -19.38 1.13
N ARG A 101 22.28 -19.76 1.85
CA ARG A 101 21.67 -18.95 2.91
C ARG A 101 22.59 -18.86 4.11
N LYS A 102 22.73 -17.66 4.67
CA LYS A 102 23.54 -17.38 5.85
C LYS A 102 22.65 -17.05 7.04
N LEU A 103 22.91 -17.68 8.19
CA LEU A 103 22.22 -17.37 9.43
C LEU A 103 22.48 -15.92 9.84
N VAL A 104 21.42 -15.18 10.17
CA VAL A 104 21.54 -13.87 10.81
C VAL A 104 21.54 -14.09 12.33
N THR A 105 22.71 -13.92 12.96
CA THR A 105 22.86 -14.11 14.42
C THR A 105 22.44 -12.88 15.21
N ASN A 106 22.57 -11.69 14.64
CA ASN A 106 22.16 -10.43 15.26
C ASN A 106 20.92 -9.86 14.56
N THR A 107 19.74 -10.35 14.95
CA THR A 107 18.46 -9.93 14.35
C THR A 107 17.99 -8.55 14.81
N THR A 108 18.63 -7.95 15.81
CA THR A 108 18.31 -6.59 16.29
C THR A 108 19.03 -5.51 15.48
N GLN A 109 19.98 -5.89 14.63
CA GLN A 109 20.72 -4.97 13.78
C GLN A 109 19.92 -4.63 12.51
N TYR A 110 19.88 -3.34 12.16
CA TYR A 110 19.32 -2.90 10.88
C TYR A 110 20.16 -3.41 9.68
N PRO A 111 19.57 -3.95 8.60
CA PRO A 111 18.13 -3.98 8.28
C PRO A 111 17.36 -5.18 8.85
N TYR A 112 18.02 -6.18 9.45
CA TYR A 112 17.40 -7.41 9.93
C TYR A 112 16.34 -7.18 11.01
N SER A 113 16.50 -6.11 11.80
CA SER A 113 15.50 -5.64 12.77
C SER A 113 14.12 -5.42 12.16
N THR A 114 14.05 -5.12 10.86
CA THR A 114 12.80 -4.88 10.12
C THR A 114 12.18 -6.15 9.52
N SER A 115 12.88 -7.29 9.56
CA SER A 115 12.37 -8.58 9.08
C SER A 115 11.46 -9.20 10.15
N ALA A 116 10.21 -9.46 9.79
CA ALA A 116 9.19 -9.97 10.69
C ALA A 116 8.84 -11.44 10.41
N TYR A 117 8.80 -12.23 11.47
CA TYR A 117 8.21 -13.56 11.44
C TYR A 117 6.69 -13.43 11.62
N LEU A 118 5.91 -14.10 10.77
CA LEU A 118 4.45 -14.07 10.79
C LEU A 118 3.90 -15.42 11.26
N VAL A 119 2.92 -15.37 12.15
CA VAL A 119 2.09 -16.52 12.52
C VAL A 119 0.64 -16.19 12.15
N MET A 120 0.05 -17.00 11.27
CA MET A 120 -1.20 -16.69 10.57
C MET A 120 -2.21 -17.82 10.79
N GLU A 121 -3.31 -17.51 11.48
CA GLU A 121 -4.39 -18.46 11.77
C GLU A 121 -5.54 -18.24 10.78
N PHE A 122 -5.97 -19.29 10.06
CA PHE A 122 -6.99 -19.20 9.02
C PHE A 122 -8.34 -19.80 9.41
N PRO A 123 -9.44 -19.46 8.69
CA PRO A 123 -10.78 -19.95 8.99
C PRO A 123 -10.94 -21.47 9.03
N ASN A 124 -10.18 -22.21 8.21
CA ASN A 124 -10.14 -23.67 8.20
C ASN A 124 -9.50 -24.31 9.45
N GLY A 125 -9.01 -23.51 10.41
CA GLY A 125 -8.39 -23.97 11.64
C GLY A 125 -6.88 -24.22 11.53
N LYS A 126 -6.29 -24.03 10.34
CA LYS A 126 -4.85 -24.19 10.12
C LYS A 126 -4.08 -22.95 10.54
N THR A 127 -2.84 -23.17 10.98
CA THR A 127 -1.87 -22.11 11.28
C THR A 127 -0.68 -22.25 10.35
N TYR A 128 -0.32 -21.15 9.69
CA TYR A 128 0.82 -21.07 8.78
C TYR A 128 1.85 -20.08 9.31
N ILE A 129 3.07 -20.21 8.79
CA ILE A 129 4.14 -19.24 9.04
C ILE A 129 4.50 -18.52 7.75
N GLY A 130 5.01 -17.30 7.91
CA GLY A 130 5.42 -16.45 6.81
C GLY A 130 6.46 -15.45 7.25
N SER A 131 6.84 -14.61 6.31
CA SER A 131 7.75 -13.51 6.50
C SER A 131 7.10 -12.19 6.08
N GLY A 132 7.63 -11.09 6.59
CA GLY A 132 7.24 -9.75 6.20
C GLY A 132 8.35 -8.76 6.47
N GLN A 133 8.19 -7.54 5.98
CA GLN A 133 9.17 -6.47 6.18
C GLN A 133 8.48 -5.19 6.65
N LEU A 134 8.99 -4.58 7.72
CA LEU A 134 8.49 -3.28 8.19
C LEU A 134 8.83 -2.21 7.16
N ILE A 135 7.80 -1.55 6.64
CA ILE A 135 7.90 -0.47 5.64
C ILE A 135 7.38 0.87 6.18
N GLY A 136 6.67 0.87 7.30
CA GLY A 136 6.17 2.05 8.00
C GLY A 136 6.17 1.84 9.52
N GLU A 137 5.78 2.88 10.28
CA GLU A 137 5.74 2.80 11.75
C GLU A 137 4.81 1.69 12.24
N ASP A 138 3.69 1.47 11.58
CA ASP A 138 2.69 0.44 11.89
C ASP A 138 2.38 -0.47 10.68
N SER A 139 3.31 -0.60 9.73
CA SER A 139 3.02 -1.24 8.44
C SER A 139 4.06 -2.28 8.03
N VAL A 140 3.57 -3.47 7.69
CA VAL A 140 4.38 -4.60 7.21
C VAL A 140 3.96 -4.94 5.78
N LEU A 141 4.92 -5.00 4.86
CA LEU A 141 4.75 -5.57 3.53
C LEU A 141 4.95 -7.09 3.60
N THR A 142 4.07 -7.85 2.95
CA THR A 142 4.13 -9.31 2.88
C THR A 142 3.46 -9.82 1.60
N ALA A 143 3.38 -11.14 1.40
CA ALA A 143 2.68 -11.75 0.28
C ALA A 143 1.17 -11.75 0.53
N ALA A 144 0.35 -11.70 -0.52
CA ALA A 144 -1.10 -11.72 -0.37
C ALA A 144 -1.59 -13.07 0.15
N HIS A 145 -0.96 -14.19 -0.25
CA HIS A 145 -1.31 -15.52 0.25
C HIS A 145 -1.04 -15.70 1.75
N CYS A 146 -0.18 -14.89 2.36
CA CYS A 146 -0.01 -14.85 3.80
C CYS A 146 -1.25 -14.27 4.52
N LEU A 147 -2.08 -13.49 3.82
CA LEU A 147 -3.21 -12.76 4.41
C LEU A 147 -4.57 -13.31 3.97
N TYR A 148 -4.65 -13.88 2.77
CA TYR A 148 -5.87 -14.40 2.17
C TYR A 148 -5.58 -15.65 1.35
N GLY A 149 -6.32 -16.74 1.60
CA GLY A 149 -6.26 -17.98 0.83
C GLY A 149 -7.66 -18.62 0.69
N LYS A 150 -8.12 -18.85 -0.53
CA LYS A 150 -9.45 -19.43 -0.79
C LYS A 150 -9.61 -20.81 -0.20
N LYS A 151 -8.60 -21.66 -0.37
CA LYS A 151 -8.55 -23.02 0.21
C LYS A 151 -8.58 -23.00 1.75
N ASP A 152 -8.18 -21.86 2.34
CA ASP A 152 -8.09 -21.66 3.77
C ASP A 152 -9.33 -21.01 4.38
N GLY A 153 -10.33 -20.72 3.54
CA GLY A 153 -11.60 -20.10 3.93
C GLY A 153 -11.59 -18.57 3.83
N GLY A 154 -10.64 -17.99 3.12
CA GLY A 154 -10.54 -16.56 2.85
C GLY A 154 -9.48 -15.85 3.69
N TRP A 155 -9.84 -14.73 4.30
CA TRP A 155 -8.94 -13.91 5.12
C TRP A 155 -8.44 -14.66 6.36
N ALA A 156 -7.16 -14.49 6.69
CA ALA A 156 -6.62 -14.90 7.98
C ALA A 156 -7.44 -14.28 9.13
N LYS A 157 -7.82 -15.08 10.12
CA LYS A 157 -8.54 -14.62 11.32
C LYS A 157 -7.65 -13.79 12.24
N LYS A 158 -6.37 -14.16 12.29
CA LYS A 158 -5.39 -13.53 13.17
C LYS A 158 -4.01 -13.64 12.53
N VAL A 159 -3.31 -12.52 12.50
CA VAL A 159 -1.90 -12.46 12.10
C VAL A 159 -1.12 -11.80 13.23
N THR A 160 -0.16 -12.54 13.78
CA THR A 160 0.75 -12.03 14.81
C THR A 160 2.13 -11.84 14.19
N VAL A 161 2.73 -10.68 14.47
CA VAL A 161 3.96 -10.19 13.84
C VAL A 161 5.05 -10.09 14.90
N TYR A 162 6.18 -10.72 14.63
CA TYR A 162 7.35 -10.76 15.51
C TYR A 162 8.58 -10.18 14.78
N PRO A 163 8.79 -8.85 14.83
CA PRO A 163 9.96 -8.23 14.20
C PRO A 163 11.26 -8.66 14.86
N GLY A 164 12.27 -8.97 14.06
CA GLY A 164 13.59 -9.40 14.53
C GLY A 164 13.58 -10.72 15.30
N TYR A 165 12.55 -11.56 15.15
CA TYR A 165 12.47 -12.86 15.80
C TYR A 165 13.76 -13.68 15.57
N ASN A 166 14.32 -14.27 16.62
CA ASN A 166 15.60 -14.99 16.53
C ASN A 166 15.46 -16.52 16.62
N GLY A 167 14.22 -17.02 16.62
CA GLY A 167 13.89 -18.43 16.78
C GLY A 167 13.43 -18.82 18.18
N THR A 168 13.62 -17.97 19.19
CA THR A 168 13.06 -18.17 20.53
C THR A 168 12.46 -16.90 21.13
N LYS A 169 12.99 -15.72 20.78
CA LYS A 169 12.57 -14.42 21.32
C LYS A 169 12.13 -13.45 20.25
N ALA A 170 11.18 -12.60 20.60
CA ALA A 170 10.80 -11.42 19.85
C ALA A 170 11.43 -10.17 20.52
N PRO A 171 12.61 -9.72 20.06
CA PRO A 171 13.38 -8.68 20.75
C PRO A 171 12.69 -7.31 20.73
N PHE A 172 11.82 -7.05 19.77
CA PHE A 172 11.04 -5.80 19.68
C PHE A 172 9.60 -5.97 20.21
N GLY A 173 9.30 -7.11 20.85
CA GLY A 173 7.94 -7.49 21.23
C GLY A 173 7.10 -7.94 20.04
N THR A 174 5.77 -8.03 20.24
CA THR A 174 4.84 -8.62 19.26
C THR A 174 3.71 -7.67 18.89
N ALA A 175 3.36 -7.53 17.61
CA ALA A 175 2.21 -6.76 17.14
C ALA A 175 1.15 -7.67 16.52
N LYS A 176 -0.11 -7.21 16.47
CA LYS A 176 -1.19 -7.92 15.77
C LYS A 176 -1.68 -7.11 14.58
N ALA A 177 -2.12 -7.81 13.54
CA ALA A 177 -2.83 -7.19 12.44
C ALA A 177 -4.16 -6.60 12.95
N ARG A 178 -4.35 -5.29 12.75
CA ARG A 178 -5.65 -4.62 12.92
C ARG A 178 -6.42 -4.51 11.61
N LYS A 179 -5.70 -4.44 10.48
CA LYS A 179 -6.26 -4.36 9.13
C LYS A 179 -5.29 -4.95 8.13
N MET A 180 -5.82 -5.59 7.09
CA MET A 180 -5.05 -6.25 6.04
C MET A 180 -5.57 -5.83 4.68
N TYR A 181 -4.66 -5.63 3.74
CA TYR A 181 -4.93 -5.15 2.39
C TYR A 181 -4.32 -6.13 1.39
N VAL A 182 -5.10 -6.51 0.38
CA VAL A 182 -4.63 -7.25 -0.80
C VAL A 182 -5.28 -6.68 -2.07
N PRO A 183 -4.72 -6.90 -3.25
CA PRO A 183 -5.40 -6.62 -4.51
C PRO A 183 -6.70 -7.41 -4.60
N LYS A 184 -7.79 -6.80 -5.05
CA LYS A 184 -9.09 -7.49 -5.22
C LYS A 184 -8.98 -8.64 -6.20
N GLU A 185 -8.14 -8.52 -7.23
CA GLU A 185 -7.89 -9.61 -8.18
C GLU A 185 -7.24 -10.83 -7.50
N TRP A 186 -6.45 -10.64 -6.44
CA TRP A 186 -5.95 -11.74 -5.60
C TRP A 186 -7.11 -12.56 -5.04
N THR A 187 -8.10 -11.91 -4.42
CA THR A 187 -9.26 -12.63 -3.86
C THR A 187 -10.12 -13.35 -4.92
N LYS A 188 -10.01 -12.94 -6.19
CA LYS A 188 -10.74 -13.54 -7.31
C LYS A 188 -10.01 -14.71 -7.95
N LYS A 189 -8.69 -14.67 -8.11
CA LYS A 189 -7.93 -15.68 -8.89
C LYS A 189 -6.62 -16.15 -8.26
N GLU A 190 -6.16 -15.51 -7.20
CA GLU A 190 -4.85 -15.74 -6.58
C GLU A 190 -3.69 -15.74 -7.62
N PRO A 191 -3.64 -14.75 -8.56
CA PRO A 191 -2.62 -14.76 -9.59
C PRO A 191 -1.28 -14.32 -8.99
N SER A 192 -0.20 -14.98 -9.39
CA SER A 192 1.16 -14.65 -8.92
C SER A 192 1.62 -13.22 -9.25
N THR A 193 0.96 -12.56 -10.20
CA THR A 193 1.19 -11.16 -10.52
C THR A 193 0.70 -10.21 -9.43
N GLU A 194 -0.21 -10.64 -8.55
CA GLU A 194 -0.84 -9.81 -7.52
C GLU A 194 -0.58 -10.34 -6.09
N ASP A 195 0.46 -11.15 -5.90
CA ASP A 195 0.78 -11.76 -4.60
C ASP A 195 1.58 -10.82 -3.67
N TYR A 196 0.95 -9.68 -3.32
CA TYR A 196 1.48 -8.74 -2.35
C TYR A 196 0.35 -8.19 -1.47
N GLY A 197 0.66 -7.86 -0.23
CA GLY A 197 -0.29 -7.30 0.71
C GLY A 197 0.38 -6.48 1.79
N VAL A 198 -0.41 -5.68 2.48
CA VAL A 198 0.06 -4.87 3.62
C VAL A 198 -0.75 -5.22 4.86
N ILE A 199 -0.04 -5.39 5.97
CA ILE A 199 -0.61 -5.50 7.31
C ILE A 199 -0.46 -4.15 7.99
N LYS A 200 -1.56 -3.58 8.47
CA LYS A 200 -1.55 -2.50 9.45
C LYS A 200 -1.59 -3.09 10.84
N LEU A 201 -0.68 -2.63 11.68
CA LEU A 201 -0.44 -3.11 13.03
C LEU A 201 -1.25 -2.32 14.07
N ASP A 202 -1.52 -2.96 15.20
CA ASP A 202 -2.13 -2.35 16.39
C ASP A 202 -1.19 -1.44 17.18
N LYS A 203 0.09 -1.35 16.79
CA LYS A 203 1.10 -0.49 17.43
C LYS A 203 2.22 -0.08 16.47
N ASN A 204 2.87 1.05 16.78
CA ASN A 204 3.92 1.66 15.96
C ASN A 204 5.32 1.02 16.20
N ILE A 205 5.45 -0.30 16.04
CA ILE A 205 6.71 -1.04 16.29
C ILE A 205 7.86 -0.63 15.34
N GLY A 206 7.54 -0.10 14.16
CA GLY A 206 8.48 0.39 13.16
C GLY A 206 9.38 1.53 13.66
N THR A 207 8.93 2.27 14.67
CA THR A 207 9.75 3.30 15.35
C THR A 207 10.98 2.71 16.04
N LYS A 208 10.87 1.46 16.53
CA LYS A 208 11.96 0.71 17.18
C LYS A 208 12.81 -0.01 16.15
N THR A 209 12.19 -0.75 15.24
CA THR A 209 12.90 -1.61 14.28
C THR A 209 13.60 -0.83 13.17
N GLY A 210 13.09 0.35 12.83
CA GLY A 210 13.32 0.99 11.55
C GLY A 210 12.38 0.47 10.47
N THR A 211 12.48 1.05 9.28
CA THR A 211 11.62 0.75 8.13
C THR A 211 12.46 0.64 6.86
N MET A 212 12.15 -0.34 6.03
CA MET A 212 12.74 -0.48 4.70
C MET A 212 12.13 0.53 3.73
N GLY A 213 12.91 0.90 2.72
CA GLY A 213 12.43 1.70 1.60
C GLY A 213 11.69 0.85 0.57
N LEU A 214 11.14 1.51 -0.45
CA LEU A 214 10.47 0.87 -1.58
C LEU A 214 10.99 1.49 -2.88
N THR A 215 11.16 0.70 -3.93
CA THR A 215 11.58 1.19 -5.25
C THR A 215 10.97 0.38 -6.37
N THR A 216 10.84 1.00 -7.54
CA THR A 216 10.49 0.30 -8.80
C THR A 216 11.71 -0.13 -9.59
N ASN A 217 12.91 0.27 -9.15
CA ASN A 217 14.17 -0.02 -9.81
C ASN A 217 14.62 -1.46 -9.54
N THR A 218 14.74 -2.24 -10.61
CA THR A 218 15.15 -3.64 -10.58
C THR A 218 16.61 -3.85 -11.02
N SER A 219 17.49 -2.88 -10.74
CA SER A 219 18.89 -2.94 -11.13
C SER A 219 19.80 -3.28 -9.94
N GLY A 220 20.89 -4.00 -10.23
CA GLY A 220 21.93 -4.33 -9.26
C GLY A 220 21.65 -5.60 -8.45
N ALA A 221 22.52 -5.85 -7.47
CA ALA A 221 22.41 -7.01 -6.59
C ALA A 221 21.21 -6.85 -5.64
N ILE A 222 20.58 -7.99 -5.35
CA ILE A 222 19.42 -8.11 -4.48
C ILE A 222 19.75 -8.98 -3.28
N THR A 223 19.06 -8.73 -2.17
CA THR A 223 19.16 -9.52 -0.94
C THR A 223 17.77 -9.91 -0.47
N ILE A 224 17.63 -11.13 0.04
CA ILE A 224 16.45 -11.59 0.76
C ILE A 224 16.89 -11.88 2.19
N SER A 225 16.11 -11.41 3.16
CA SER A 225 16.25 -11.76 4.57
C SER A 225 14.89 -12.23 5.08
N GLY A 226 14.75 -13.53 5.31
CA GLY A 226 13.46 -14.19 5.53
C GLY A 226 13.52 -15.38 6.48
N TYR A 227 12.34 -15.82 6.91
CA TYR A 227 12.18 -16.93 7.83
C TYR A 227 11.75 -18.18 7.10
N HIS A 228 12.71 -19.06 6.87
CA HIS A 228 12.50 -20.28 6.12
C HIS A 228 11.96 -21.40 7.03
N GLY A 229 10.96 -22.14 6.58
CA GLY A 229 10.33 -23.22 7.35
C GLY A 229 11.31 -24.32 7.75
N ASP A 230 12.29 -24.62 6.91
CA ASP A 230 13.37 -25.58 7.20
C ASP A 230 14.40 -25.05 8.23
N LYS A 231 14.31 -23.79 8.63
CA LYS A 231 15.27 -23.12 9.53
C LYS A 231 14.74 -22.84 10.93
N LYS A 232 13.61 -23.44 11.31
CA LYS A 232 13.07 -23.45 12.69
C LYS A 232 12.96 -22.05 13.31
N GLY A 233 12.36 -21.11 12.58
CA GLY A 233 12.10 -19.74 13.08
C GLY A 233 13.32 -18.82 13.13
N LYS A 234 14.50 -19.26 12.66
CA LYS A 234 15.69 -18.41 12.56
C LYS A 234 15.69 -17.63 11.25
N LEU A 235 16.15 -16.37 11.33
CA LEU A 235 16.30 -15.50 10.16
C LEU A 235 17.55 -15.89 9.36
N TYR A 236 17.38 -16.04 8.04
CA TYR A 236 18.47 -16.28 7.11
C TYR A 236 18.49 -15.21 6.02
N THR A 237 19.68 -14.95 5.48
CA THR A 237 19.89 -13.97 4.43
C THR A 237 20.76 -14.51 3.30
N GLN A 238 20.49 -14.04 2.08
CA GLN A 238 21.32 -14.32 0.91
C GLN A 238 21.30 -13.15 -0.06
N THR A 239 22.46 -12.85 -0.63
CA THR A 239 22.64 -11.81 -1.65
C THR A 239 23.06 -12.46 -2.96
N GLY A 240 22.53 -11.96 -4.06
CA GLY A 240 22.86 -12.40 -5.41
C GLY A 240 22.28 -11.46 -6.45
N ASN A 241 22.05 -11.98 -7.65
CA ASN A 241 21.61 -11.19 -8.80
C ASN A 241 20.22 -11.60 -9.27
N ILE A 242 19.52 -10.64 -9.86
CA ILE A 242 18.28 -10.88 -10.62
C ILE A 242 18.65 -11.67 -11.87
N SER A 243 17.93 -12.76 -12.14
CA SER A 243 18.10 -13.55 -13.35
C SER A 243 17.19 -13.08 -14.49
N GLN A 244 15.96 -12.65 -14.16
CA GLN A 244 14.99 -12.15 -15.13
C GLN A 244 14.00 -11.17 -14.48
N VAL A 245 13.53 -10.20 -15.25
CA VAL A 245 12.44 -9.29 -14.87
C VAL A 245 11.32 -9.38 -15.91
N THR A 246 10.08 -9.55 -15.47
CA THR A 246 8.90 -9.41 -16.32
C THR A 246 8.14 -8.12 -15.95
N ALA A 247 6.99 -7.90 -16.59
CA ALA A 247 6.11 -6.79 -16.21
C ALA A 247 5.77 -6.81 -14.71
N ASN A 248 5.54 -8.00 -14.14
CA ASN A 248 4.97 -8.15 -12.81
C ASN A 248 5.81 -8.92 -11.80
N ASN A 249 6.88 -9.61 -12.23
CA ASN A 249 7.68 -10.47 -11.35
C ASN A 249 9.18 -10.23 -11.53
N VAL A 250 9.94 -10.49 -10.47
CA VAL A 250 11.41 -10.51 -10.45
C VAL A 250 11.86 -11.92 -10.09
N PHE A 251 12.68 -12.52 -10.94
CA PHE A 251 13.19 -13.88 -10.81
C PHE A 251 14.65 -13.85 -10.36
N TYR A 252 15.03 -14.84 -9.55
CA TYR A 252 16.37 -14.95 -9.00
C TYR A 252 16.71 -16.37 -8.57
N ARG A 253 18.02 -16.61 -8.50
CA ARG A 253 18.59 -17.87 -7.99
C ARG A 253 19.11 -17.70 -6.56
N LEU A 254 18.24 -17.16 -5.71
CA LEU A 254 18.43 -17.12 -4.26
C LEU A 254 17.62 -18.25 -3.64
N ASP A 255 18.20 -18.92 -2.68
CA ASP A 255 17.62 -20.10 -2.05
C ASP A 255 16.47 -19.70 -1.16
N THR A 256 15.27 -20.18 -1.46
CA THR A 256 14.07 -19.93 -0.67
C THR A 256 13.26 -21.21 -0.48
N THR A 257 12.40 -21.21 0.53
CA THR A 257 11.55 -22.33 0.93
C THR A 257 10.28 -21.76 1.56
N GLY A 258 9.21 -22.55 1.62
CA GLY A 258 8.00 -22.21 2.36
C GLY A 258 8.27 -21.60 3.74
N GLY A 259 7.52 -20.57 4.08
CA GLY A 259 7.73 -19.69 5.24
C GLY A 259 8.49 -18.40 4.90
N SER A 260 9.39 -18.43 3.90
CA SER A 260 10.08 -17.21 3.45
C SER A 260 9.20 -16.30 2.59
N SER A 261 8.00 -16.77 2.21
CA SER A 261 6.95 -15.98 1.57
C SER A 261 6.67 -14.68 2.33
N GLY A 262 6.58 -13.58 1.58
CA GLY A 262 6.40 -12.23 2.10
C GLY A 262 7.69 -11.49 2.47
N SER A 263 8.86 -12.13 2.42
CA SER A 263 10.14 -11.44 2.62
C SER A 263 10.36 -10.37 1.55
N GLY A 264 10.88 -9.21 1.95
CA GLY A 264 11.29 -8.19 1.00
C GLY A 264 12.53 -8.62 0.21
N VAL A 265 12.48 -8.50 -1.12
CA VAL A 265 13.64 -8.58 -2.01
C VAL A 265 14.17 -7.16 -2.18
N TYR A 266 15.33 -6.84 -1.60
CA TYR A 266 15.81 -5.45 -1.51
C TYR A 266 17.20 -5.22 -2.07
N ASN A 267 17.46 -3.99 -2.52
CA ASN A 267 18.73 -3.54 -3.07
C ASN A 267 19.74 -3.10 -1.99
N SER A 268 20.94 -2.70 -2.39
CA SER A 268 21.98 -2.23 -1.46
C SER A 268 21.56 -1.02 -0.60
N LYS A 269 20.64 -0.17 -1.10
CA LYS A 269 20.05 1.00 -0.42
C LYS A 269 18.92 0.64 0.56
N LYS A 270 18.67 -0.66 0.78
CA LYS A 270 17.59 -1.17 1.64
C LYS A 270 16.20 -0.76 1.17
N GLN A 271 16.03 -0.71 -0.15
CA GLN A 271 14.72 -0.49 -0.79
C GLN A 271 14.23 -1.81 -1.37
N ILE A 272 13.01 -2.20 -1.01
CA ILE A 272 12.34 -3.39 -1.53
C ILE A 272 11.87 -3.11 -2.94
N LEU A 273 12.14 -4.05 -3.86
CA LEU A 273 11.73 -4.00 -5.26
C LEU A 273 10.78 -5.15 -5.66
N ALA A 274 10.67 -6.19 -4.81
CA ALA A 274 9.74 -7.29 -4.97
C ALA A 274 9.41 -7.95 -3.62
N VAL A 275 8.28 -8.64 -3.55
CA VAL A 275 7.88 -9.47 -2.41
C VAL A 275 8.11 -10.93 -2.76
N ASN A 276 8.98 -11.64 -2.04
CA ASN A 276 9.22 -13.07 -2.27
C ASN A 276 7.93 -13.86 -2.09
N ALA A 277 7.57 -14.72 -3.04
CA ALA A 277 6.25 -15.35 -3.02
C ALA A 277 6.25 -16.81 -3.50
N TYR A 278 7.12 -17.18 -4.43
CA TYR A 278 7.05 -18.49 -5.07
C TYR A 278 8.40 -19.14 -5.30
N GLU A 279 8.43 -20.44 -5.03
CA GLU A 279 9.51 -21.35 -5.30
C GLU A 279 9.18 -22.28 -6.48
N TYR A 280 10.14 -22.53 -7.40
CA TYR A 280 9.91 -23.44 -8.52
C TYR A 280 10.20 -24.90 -8.13
N LEU A 281 9.18 -25.59 -7.62
CA LEU A 281 9.22 -27.01 -7.33
C LEU A 281 9.57 -27.75 -8.64
N ASN A 282 10.73 -28.41 -8.67
CA ASN A 282 11.35 -29.12 -9.80
C ASN A 282 12.47 -28.39 -10.58
N GLY A 283 12.91 -27.18 -10.16
CA GLY A 283 14.21 -26.57 -10.53
C GLY A 283 14.50 -26.40 -12.00
N THR A 284 13.46 -26.51 -12.80
CA THR A 284 13.40 -26.10 -14.19
C THR A 284 13.19 -24.60 -14.32
N GLY A 285 13.04 -23.88 -13.18
CA GLY A 285 12.82 -22.45 -13.11
C GLY A 285 13.49 -21.83 -11.89
N ASP A 286 13.51 -20.50 -11.87
CA ASP A 286 14.05 -19.68 -10.79
C ASP A 286 12.96 -19.34 -9.77
N ASN A 287 13.36 -19.08 -8.52
CA ASN A 287 12.46 -18.54 -7.50
C ASN A 287 12.09 -17.10 -7.89
N PHE A 288 10.94 -16.63 -7.45
CA PHE A 288 10.49 -15.29 -7.83
C PHE A 288 9.61 -14.62 -6.79
N GLY A 289 9.59 -13.29 -6.89
CA GLY A 289 8.72 -12.43 -6.12
C GLY A 289 7.88 -11.54 -7.01
N THR A 290 6.74 -11.09 -6.47
CA THR A 290 5.89 -10.09 -7.11
C THR A 290 6.61 -8.75 -7.12
N ARG A 291 6.91 -8.25 -8.32
CA ARG A 291 7.61 -6.98 -8.55
C ARG A 291 6.76 -5.81 -8.07
N ILE A 292 7.39 -4.85 -7.39
CA ILE A 292 6.81 -3.55 -7.10
C ILE A 292 6.89 -2.69 -8.37
N THR A 293 5.80 -2.68 -9.13
CA THR A 293 5.60 -1.75 -10.25
C THR A 293 5.19 -0.38 -9.71
N LYS A 294 5.13 0.65 -10.56
CA LYS A 294 4.61 1.96 -10.15
C LYS A 294 3.19 1.85 -9.57
N GLU A 295 2.32 1.09 -10.23
CA GLU A 295 0.96 0.79 -9.78
C GLU A 295 0.95 0.18 -8.37
N LYS A 296 1.69 -0.90 -8.17
CA LYS A 296 1.77 -1.59 -6.87
C LYS A 296 2.42 -0.72 -5.80
N LEU A 297 3.38 0.12 -6.16
CA LEU A 297 3.98 1.09 -5.25
C LEU A 297 2.92 2.08 -4.74
N ASN A 298 2.02 2.58 -5.61
CA ASN A 298 0.92 3.45 -5.19
C ASN A 298 -0.03 2.72 -4.24
N ASN A 299 -0.39 1.47 -4.55
CA ASN A 299 -1.22 0.64 -3.67
C ASN A 299 -0.58 0.45 -2.31
N ILE A 300 0.66 -0.05 -2.27
CA ILE A 300 1.41 -0.27 -1.03
C ILE A 300 1.51 1.02 -0.23
N TYR A 301 1.80 2.15 -0.88
CA TYR A 301 1.95 3.43 -0.20
C TYR A 301 0.63 3.94 0.38
N THR A 302 -0.48 3.80 -0.37
CA THR A 302 -1.84 4.11 0.09
C THR A 302 -2.20 3.29 1.32
N TRP A 303 -1.94 1.98 1.27
CA TRP A 303 -2.27 1.06 2.35
C TRP A 303 -1.39 1.26 3.58
N ALA A 304 -0.08 1.47 3.38
CA ALA A 304 0.90 1.47 4.45
C ALA A 304 1.01 2.80 5.19
N PHE A 305 0.91 3.93 4.50
CA PHE A 305 1.25 5.22 5.12
C PHE A 305 0.03 6.05 5.47
N ASP A 306 -1.18 5.51 5.28
CA ASP A 306 -2.44 6.26 5.36
C ASP A 306 -2.37 7.57 4.53
N ASN A 307 -1.47 7.60 3.55
CA ASN A 307 -1.20 8.73 2.68
C ASN A 307 -2.04 8.53 1.43
N ASN A 308 -3.04 9.38 1.30
CA ASN A 308 -3.88 9.47 0.12
C ASN A 308 -3.11 10.16 -1.01
N LEU A 309 -2.28 9.38 -1.70
CA LEU A 309 -1.73 9.76 -3.00
C LEU A 309 -2.83 10.34 -3.85
N SER A 310 -2.54 11.41 -4.59
CA SER A 310 -3.46 12.16 -5.44
C SER A 310 -4.50 11.27 -6.12
N VAL A 311 -5.66 11.11 -5.47
CA VAL A 311 -6.79 10.37 -6.01
C VAL A 311 -7.45 11.28 -7.04
N SER A 312 -7.54 10.86 -8.30
CA SER A 312 -8.44 11.52 -9.25
C SER A 312 -9.87 11.46 -8.68
N LYS A 313 -10.64 12.53 -8.85
CA LYS A 313 -11.82 12.80 -8.02
C LYS A 313 -12.83 11.63 -7.98
N GLN A 314 -12.92 10.92 -6.85
CA GLN A 314 -13.95 9.89 -6.63
C GLN A 314 -15.35 10.49 -6.67
N LYS A 315 -16.35 9.72 -7.11
CA LYS A 315 -17.75 10.13 -6.96
C LYS A 315 -18.03 10.48 -5.49
N GLY A 316 -18.51 11.69 -5.23
CA GLY A 316 -18.71 12.21 -3.87
C GLY A 316 -17.92 13.48 -3.58
N ILE A 317 -17.49 13.61 -2.32
CA ILE A 317 -16.68 14.72 -1.83
C ILE A 317 -15.21 14.36 -1.83
N ASN A 318 -14.40 15.25 -2.39
CA ASN A 318 -12.96 15.13 -2.58
C ASN A 318 -12.26 16.32 -1.93
N TYR A 319 -11.17 16.12 -1.21
CA TYR A 319 -10.47 17.17 -0.49
C TYR A 319 -8.99 16.86 -0.26
N GLU A 320 -8.17 17.90 -0.17
CA GLU A 320 -6.75 17.80 0.14
C GLU A 320 -6.32 18.91 1.09
N LEU A 321 -5.39 18.61 2.00
CA LEU A 321 -4.70 19.57 2.84
C LEU A 321 -3.28 19.81 2.34
N HIS A 322 -2.84 21.07 2.43
CA HIS A 322 -1.43 21.44 2.37
C HIS A 322 -0.86 21.45 3.79
N VAL A 323 0.13 20.61 4.06
CA VAL A 323 0.73 20.42 5.39
C VAL A 323 2.15 20.99 5.43
N GLN A 324 2.49 21.62 6.56
CA GLN A 324 3.81 22.14 6.85
C GLN A 324 4.91 21.15 6.46
N SER A 325 5.90 21.63 5.70
CA SER A 325 7.09 20.89 5.25
C SER A 325 6.82 19.65 4.38
N LYS A 326 5.56 19.26 4.17
CA LYS A 326 5.15 18.15 3.30
C LYS A 326 4.51 18.60 1.99
N GLY A 327 3.93 19.80 1.96
CA GLY A 327 3.20 20.29 0.79
C GLY A 327 1.78 19.72 0.73
N TRP A 328 1.22 19.62 -0.48
CA TRP A 328 -0.10 18.99 -0.68
C TRP A 328 -0.02 17.49 -0.40
N MET A 329 -0.87 17.01 0.50
CA MET A 329 -0.90 15.62 0.94
C MET A 329 -1.61 14.67 -0.04
N GLY A 330 -2.02 15.17 -1.21
CA GLY A 330 -2.83 14.46 -2.19
C GLY A 330 -4.34 14.53 -1.88
N ASN A 331 -5.13 14.35 -2.93
CA ASN A 331 -6.58 14.34 -2.88
C ASN A 331 -7.11 13.06 -2.21
N VAL A 332 -8.08 13.23 -1.33
CA VAL A 332 -8.74 12.17 -0.57
C VAL A 332 -10.25 12.33 -0.74
N ALA A 333 -11.03 11.30 -0.51
CA ALA A 333 -12.48 11.36 -0.66
C ALA A 333 -13.21 10.69 0.50
N ASN A 334 -14.52 10.99 0.63
CA ASN A 334 -15.49 10.16 1.34
C ASN A 334 -15.02 9.54 2.68
N SER A 335 -14.78 10.38 3.68
CA SER A 335 -14.34 10.04 5.05
C SER A 335 -12.85 9.70 5.21
N MET A 336 -12.07 9.64 4.13
CA MET A 336 -10.62 9.42 4.22
C MET A 336 -9.90 10.58 4.91
N THR A 337 -8.79 10.33 5.58
CA THR A 337 -8.06 11.38 6.32
C THR A 337 -7.17 12.19 5.38
N SER A 338 -7.34 13.50 5.33
CA SER A 338 -6.34 14.40 4.71
C SER A 338 -5.57 15.13 5.80
N GLY A 339 -4.24 15.12 5.73
CA GLY A 339 -3.35 15.71 6.75
C GLY A 339 -2.49 14.67 7.47
N THR A 340 -2.06 14.98 8.68
CA THR A 340 -1.23 14.10 9.50
C THR A 340 -1.80 13.96 10.91
N VAL A 341 -1.84 12.74 11.44
CA VAL A 341 -2.22 12.47 12.83
C VAL A 341 -0.95 12.11 13.62
N GLY A 342 -0.75 12.73 14.79
CA GLY A 342 0.36 12.39 15.69
C GLY A 342 1.74 12.96 15.31
N LEU A 343 1.91 13.54 14.11
CA LEU A 343 3.19 14.10 13.67
C LEU A 343 3.42 15.56 14.09
N GLY A 344 2.42 16.21 14.68
CA GLY A 344 2.55 17.60 15.15
C GLY A 344 2.64 18.66 14.04
N LEU A 345 2.32 18.32 12.79
CA LEU A 345 2.42 19.23 11.64
C LEU A 345 1.11 19.97 11.41
N ARG A 346 1.18 21.29 11.13
CA ARG A 346 0.00 22.11 10.85
C ARG A 346 -0.46 21.95 9.41
N ALA A 347 -1.78 21.94 9.21
CA ALA A 347 -2.40 22.28 7.94
C ALA A 347 -2.27 23.79 7.70
N GLU A 348 -2.01 24.20 6.45
CA GLU A 348 -1.82 25.59 6.04
C GLU A 348 -2.85 26.03 4.98
N ALA A 349 -3.33 25.08 4.18
CA ALA A 349 -4.40 25.30 3.20
C ALA A 349 -5.20 24.02 2.92
N MET A 350 -6.36 24.18 2.26
CA MET A 350 -7.20 23.09 1.80
C MET A 350 -7.87 23.39 0.46
N LYS A 351 -8.18 22.32 -0.29
CA LYS A 351 -9.11 22.35 -1.44
C LYS A 351 -10.20 21.31 -1.20
N ILE A 352 -11.42 21.60 -1.64
CA ILE A 352 -12.56 20.69 -1.54
C ILE A 352 -13.37 20.78 -2.84
N SER A 353 -13.74 19.64 -3.41
CA SER A 353 -14.52 19.57 -4.64
C SER A 353 -15.52 18.43 -4.60
N LEU A 354 -16.51 18.49 -5.48
CA LEU A 354 -17.43 17.38 -5.76
C LEU A 354 -17.08 16.75 -7.11
N SER A 355 -17.33 15.46 -7.25
CA SER A 355 -17.20 14.73 -8.51
C SER A 355 -18.28 13.67 -8.64
N GLY A 356 -18.70 13.38 -9.87
CA GLY A 356 -19.71 12.35 -10.17
C GLY A 356 -21.08 12.52 -9.49
N MET A 357 -21.40 13.73 -8.98
CA MET A 357 -22.65 13.95 -8.26
C MET A 357 -23.83 14.17 -9.22
N PRO A 358 -24.99 13.54 -8.99
CA PRO A 358 -26.13 13.60 -9.91
C PRO A 358 -26.95 14.89 -9.80
N TYR A 359 -26.63 15.76 -8.84
CA TYR A 359 -27.39 16.98 -8.55
C TYR A 359 -26.54 18.22 -8.81
N SER A 360 -27.18 19.26 -9.34
CA SER A 360 -26.56 20.58 -9.51
C SER A 360 -26.32 21.27 -8.17
N GLY A 361 -25.24 22.05 -8.08
CA GLY A 361 -24.85 22.77 -6.87
C GLY A 361 -23.34 22.68 -6.64
N ASP A 362 -22.84 23.60 -5.83
CA ASP A 362 -21.41 23.72 -5.50
C ASP A 362 -21.14 23.20 -4.09
N ILE A 363 -19.88 22.88 -3.81
CA ILE A 363 -19.35 22.83 -2.46
C ILE A 363 -18.63 24.15 -2.14
N GLN A 364 -19.03 24.81 -1.06
CA GLN A 364 -18.44 26.04 -0.57
C GLN A 364 -17.73 25.81 0.76
N TYR A 365 -16.56 26.43 0.94
CA TYR A 365 -15.78 26.31 2.15
C TYR A 365 -14.93 27.54 2.43
N ARG A 366 -14.56 27.70 3.70
CA ARG A 366 -13.63 28.75 4.15
C ARG A 366 -12.84 28.28 5.36
N SER A 367 -11.68 28.90 5.56
CA SER A 367 -10.77 28.59 6.67
C SER A 367 -10.57 29.78 7.59
N HIS A 368 -10.37 29.51 8.88
CA HIS A 368 -9.86 30.43 9.88
C HIS A 368 -8.35 30.26 9.98
N VAL A 369 -7.60 31.30 9.60
CA VAL A 369 -6.14 31.26 9.51
C VAL A 369 -5.53 32.06 10.66
N GLN A 370 -4.46 31.52 11.25
CA GLN A 370 -3.69 32.21 12.29
C GLN A 370 -3.37 33.67 11.92
N GLY A 371 -3.77 34.59 12.80
CA GLY A 371 -3.53 36.03 12.65
C GLY A 371 -4.29 36.72 11.50
N SER A 372 -5.14 35.98 10.78
CA SER A 372 -5.94 36.52 9.67
C SER A 372 -7.44 36.27 9.85
N GLY A 373 -7.84 35.37 10.76
CA GLY A 373 -9.24 35.10 11.03
C GLY A 373 -9.92 34.32 9.91
N TRP A 374 -11.25 34.42 9.85
CA TRP A 374 -12.06 33.82 8.79
C TRP A 374 -11.80 34.50 7.44
N GLN A 375 -11.40 33.70 6.46
CA GLN A 375 -11.32 34.13 5.06
C GLN A 375 -12.69 34.05 4.37
N GLY A 376 -12.77 34.58 3.14
CA GLY A 376 -13.95 34.50 2.29
C GLY A 376 -14.32 33.05 1.91
N TRP A 377 -15.58 32.86 1.53
CA TRP A 377 -16.06 31.59 1.00
C TRP A 377 -15.52 31.35 -0.41
N LEU A 378 -14.92 30.19 -0.60
CA LEU A 378 -14.40 29.67 -1.87
C LEU A 378 -15.17 28.41 -2.24
N LYS A 379 -14.99 27.91 -3.45
CA LYS A 379 -15.72 26.74 -3.94
C LYS A 379 -14.91 25.82 -4.85
N ASN A 380 -15.37 24.58 -4.96
CA ASN A 380 -14.99 23.63 -6.01
C ASN A 380 -13.49 23.61 -6.40
N GLY A 381 -12.61 23.31 -5.44
CA GLY A 381 -11.18 23.12 -5.69
C GLY A 381 -10.34 24.39 -5.56
N GLU A 382 -10.93 25.55 -5.29
CA GLU A 382 -10.18 26.76 -4.94
C GLU A 382 -9.38 26.59 -3.64
N ILE A 383 -8.24 27.28 -3.51
CA ILE A 383 -7.37 27.14 -2.33
C ILE A 383 -7.86 28.03 -1.18
N SER A 384 -8.31 27.42 -0.08
CA SER A 384 -8.61 28.12 1.18
C SER A 384 -7.45 27.99 2.16
N GLY A 385 -6.97 29.09 2.74
CA GLY A 385 -5.78 29.12 3.60
C GLY A 385 -4.63 29.93 2.99
N THR A 386 -3.39 29.56 3.32
CA THR A 386 -2.17 30.20 2.81
C THR A 386 -1.13 29.18 2.36
N ARG A 387 -0.26 29.57 1.42
CA ARG A 387 0.90 28.79 1.00
C ARG A 387 2.17 29.61 1.23
N GLY A 388 3.22 28.98 1.74
CA GLY A 388 4.53 29.62 1.92
C GLY A 388 4.60 30.72 2.99
N GLN A 389 3.52 30.97 3.73
CA GLN A 389 3.47 32.00 4.79
C GLN A 389 3.65 31.43 6.19
N SER A 390 3.82 30.11 6.33
CA SER A 390 3.95 29.41 7.62
C SER A 390 2.79 29.64 8.61
N LYS A 391 1.60 29.96 8.12
CA LYS A 391 0.40 30.17 8.96
C LYS A 391 -0.46 28.91 9.01
N ARG A 392 -0.86 28.50 10.23
CA ARG A 392 -1.75 27.35 10.44
C ARG A 392 -3.21 27.68 10.13
N LEU A 393 -3.96 26.67 9.68
CA LEU A 393 -5.41 26.63 9.81
C LEU A 393 -5.77 26.27 11.26
N GLU A 394 -6.76 26.96 11.82
CA GLU A 394 -7.27 26.73 13.18
C GLU A 394 -8.70 26.20 13.17
N ALA A 395 -9.50 26.61 12.19
CA ALA A 395 -10.87 26.14 11.97
C ALA A 395 -11.25 26.17 10.48
N PHE A 396 -12.32 25.47 10.11
CA PHE A 396 -12.93 25.55 8.78
C PHE A 396 -14.44 25.30 8.81
N GLN A 397 -15.11 25.72 7.74
CA GLN A 397 -16.54 25.49 7.51
C GLN A 397 -16.76 25.02 6.07
N VAL A 398 -17.72 24.11 5.88
CA VAL A 398 -18.07 23.53 4.57
C VAL A 398 -19.59 23.45 4.45
N LYS A 399 -20.13 23.85 3.30
CA LYS A 399 -21.57 23.74 3.00
C LYS A 399 -21.80 23.43 1.53
N LEU A 400 -22.93 22.79 1.25
CA LEU A 400 -23.40 22.54 -0.11
C LEU A 400 -24.34 23.66 -0.55
N THR A 401 -24.50 23.83 -1.87
CA THR A 401 -25.50 24.74 -2.45
C THR A 401 -26.41 24.01 -3.44
N GLY A 402 -27.44 24.69 -3.96
CA GLY A 402 -28.31 24.16 -5.02
C GLY A 402 -29.05 22.88 -4.63
N ASN A 403 -29.23 21.99 -5.61
CA ASN A 403 -29.87 20.69 -5.41
C ASN A 403 -28.99 19.71 -4.63
N MET A 404 -27.67 19.90 -4.62
CA MET A 404 -26.77 19.18 -3.71
C MET A 404 -27.16 19.39 -2.25
N ALA A 405 -27.42 20.63 -1.83
CA ALA A 405 -27.84 20.94 -0.45
C ALA A 405 -29.23 20.41 -0.08
N LYS A 406 -30.09 20.14 -1.07
CA LYS A 406 -31.44 19.58 -0.85
C LYS A 406 -31.40 18.07 -0.60
N ASN A 407 -30.52 17.37 -1.32
CA ASN A 407 -30.47 15.90 -1.31
C ASN A 407 -29.37 15.35 -0.38
N TYR A 408 -28.37 16.16 -0.03
CA TYR A 408 -27.27 15.75 0.83
C TYR A 408 -26.98 16.78 1.94
N SER A 409 -26.45 16.29 3.05
CA SER A 409 -25.69 17.05 4.04
C SER A 409 -24.21 16.75 3.88
N VAL A 410 -23.35 17.76 4.05
CA VAL A 410 -21.90 17.56 4.17
C VAL A 410 -21.53 17.50 5.65
N GLN A 411 -20.97 16.38 6.08
CA GLN A 411 -20.43 16.20 7.43
C GLN A 411 -18.91 16.25 7.40
N TYR A 412 -18.29 16.90 8.37
CA TYR A 412 -16.84 17.04 8.45
C TYR A 412 -16.36 17.17 9.88
N ARG A 413 -15.09 16.82 10.12
CA ARG A 413 -14.41 16.98 11.42
C ARG A 413 -12.93 17.31 11.25
N ALA A 414 -12.33 17.83 12.32
CA ALA A 414 -10.91 18.14 12.40
C ALA A 414 -10.23 17.30 13.49
N HIS A 415 -8.98 16.91 13.23
CA HIS A 415 -8.01 16.55 14.26
C HIS A 415 -7.26 17.82 14.67
N VAL A 416 -7.43 18.24 15.92
CA VAL A 416 -6.86 19.48 16.45
C VAL A 416 -5.74 19.15 17.42
N GLN A 417 -4.66 19.92 17.35
CA GLN A 417 -3.54 19.86 18.29
C GLN A 417 -4.03 19.75 19.74
N ASN A 418 -3.48 18.79 20.49
CA ASN A 418 -3.78 18.52 21.90
C ASN A 418 -5.24 18.13 22.22
N LYS A 419 -6.13 18.07 21.24
CA LYS A 419 -7.54 17.68 21.41
C LYS A 419 -7.89 16.38 20.68
N GLY A 420 -7.13 16.04 19.65
CA GLY A 420 -7.40 14.87 18.81
C GLY A 420 -8.56 15.13 17.85
N TRP A 421 -9.22 14.04 17.43
CA TRP A 421 -10.41 14.11 16.59
C TRP A 421 -11.60 14.69 17.34
N GLN A 422 -12.13 15.81 16.85
CA GLN A 422 -13.38 16.38 17.34
C GLN A 422 -14.61 15.67 16.74
N SER A 423 -15.78 15.88 17.35
CA SER A 423 -17.06 15.39 16.83
C SER A 423 -17.35 15.92 15.42
N TRP A 424 -18.09 15.13 14.64
CA TRP A 424 -18.58 15.53 13.33
C TRP A 424 -19.53 16.72 13.44
N VAL A 425 -19.28 17.75 12.64
CA VAL A 425 -20.18 18.89 12.40
C VAL A 425 -20.72 18.80 10.97
N LYS A 426 -21.69 19.65 10.62
CA LYS A 426 -22.31 19.62 9.29
C LYS A 426 -22.76 20.99 8.79
N ASP A 427 -22.88 21.09 7.47
CA ASP A 427 -23.63 22.15 6.76
C ASP A 427 -23.34 23.58 7.23
N GLY A 428 -22.05 23.95 7.31
CA GLY A 428 -21.59 25.30 7.64
C GLY A 428 -21.21 25.51 9.10
N ALA A 429 -21.41 24.52 9.98
CA ALA A 429 -20.94 24.57 11.36
C ALA A 429 -19.40 24.54 11.47
N THR A 430 -18.83 25.07 12.54
CA THR A 430 -17.37 25.19 12.68
C THR A 430 -16.72 23.86 13.07
N ALA A 431 -15.74 23.38 12.30
CA ALA A 431 -14.80 22.34 12.71
C ALA A 431 -13.45 22.99 13.08
N GLY A 432 -12.79 22.53 14.14
CA GLY A 432 -11.59 23.16 14.68
C GLY A 432 -11.87 24.07 15.87
N THR A 433 -11.01 25.07 16.09
CA THR A 433 -11.10 26.03 17.19
C THR A 433 -10.80 27.45 16.70
N THR A 434 -11.52 28.44 17.20
CA THR A 434 -11.22 29.86 16.97
C THR A 434 -10.78 30.49 18.29
N GLY A 435 -9.67 31.24 18.28
CA GLY A 435 -9.18 31.97 19.47
C GLY A 435 -8.31 31.16 20.43
N GLU A 436 -8.15 29.85 20.22
CA GLU A 436 -7.33 28.99 21.09
C GLU A 436 -5.89 28.81 20.61
N SER A 437 -5.53 29.36 19.46
CA SER A 437 -4.20 29.20 18.84
C SER A 437 -3.80 27.75 18.53
N LEU A 438 -4.75 26.82 18.43
CA LEU A 438 -4.50 25.41 18.10
C LEU A 438 -4.58 25.17 16.59
N ARG A 439 -3.63 24.39 16.06
CA ARG A 439 -3.61 23.99 14.64
C ARG A 439 -4.55 22.82 14.36
N ILE A 440 -5.13 22.83 13.17
CA ILE A 440 -5.64 21.62 12.52
C ILE A 440 -4.44 20.82 12.01
N GLU A 441 -4.44 19.52 12.23
CA GLU A 441 -3.42 18.59 11.74
C GLU A 441 -3.98 17.65 10.66
N ALA A 442 -5.26 17.27 10.77
CA ALA A 442 -5.95 16.45 9.77
C ALA A 442 -7.46 16.74 9.72
N VAL A 443 -8.12 16.32 8.63
CA VAL A 443 -9.57 16.46 8.43
C VAL A 443 -10.17 15.21 7.80
N GLN A 444 -11.46 15.00 8.02
CA GLN A 444 -12.29 14.03 7.31
C GLN A 444 -13.62 14.67 6.92
N MET A 445 -14.16 14.30 5.77
CA MET A 445 -15.41 14.85 5.23
C MET A 445 -16.19 13.79 4.46
N ARG A 446 -17.52 13.80 4.57
CA ARG A 446 -18.41 12.86 3.88
C ARG A 446 -19.72 13.52 3.47
N LEU A 447 -20.34 13.00 2.42
CA LEU A 447 -21.72 13.32 2.07
C LEU A 447 -22.65 12.30 2.70
N VAL A 448 -23.77 12.77 3.23
CA VAL A 448 -24.84 11.94 3.80
C VAL A 448 -26.14 12.32 3.12
N ALA A 449 -26.83 11.34 2.54
CA ALA A 449 -28.14 11.57 1.91
C ALA A 449 -29.17 12.05 2.96
N LYS A 450 -30.11 12.89 2.53
CA LYS A 450 -31.20 13.41 3.37
C LYS A 450 -32.46 12.59 3.30
#